data_AF-A0A6C0KNR7-F1
#
_entry.id   AF-A0A6C0KNR7-F1
#
_cell.length_a   1.000
_cell.length_b   1.000
_cell.length_c   1.000
_cell.angle_alpha   90.00
_cell.angle_beta   90.00
_cell.angle_gamma   90.00
#
_symmetry.space_group_name_H-M   'P 1'
#
loop_
_entity.id
_entity.type
_entity.pdbx_description
1 polymer ?
#
loop_
_entity_poly.entity_id
_entity_poly.type
_entity_poly.pdbx_seq_one_letter_code
_entity_poly.pdbx_strand_id
1 'polypeptide(L)'
;MKYNKQHFICINHYYLYISSHYFLIPLFLCIYTNRYDLGFWILSILVTSILRWGNPTKELYQYIDHNWVKVIFMYFLISTIDMAMKNKMEMTIIVFIFGILLSILIIWLFEYAVYIRYHHERNWFIIHMLVHFYAIIGCMGLVFIDYDFTTLIRSGIRFTRQYFQNVIRG
;
A
#
# COMPACT_ATOMS: atom_id res chain seq x y z
N MET A 1 29.31 -6.01 -19.69
CA MET A 1 28.25 -5.71 -20.68
C MET A 1 27.58 -4.40 -20.32
N LYS A 2 27.78 -3.33 -21.12
CA LYS A 2 27.01 -2.08 -20.98
C LYS A 2 25.61 -2.34 -21.54
N TYR A 3 24.65 -2.61 -20.67
CA TYR A 3 23.25 -2.64 -21.08
C TYR A 3 22.84 -1.25 -21.57
N ASN A 4 22.19 -1.20 -22.73
CA ASN A 4 21.75 0.06 -23.32
C ASN A 4 20.64 0.65 -22.44
N LYS A 5 20.88 1.84 -21.86
CA LYS A 5 20.02 2.50 -20.86
C LYS A 5 18.54 2.57 -21.30
N GLN A 6 18.31 2.76 -22.60
CA GLN A 6 16.98 2.77 -23.22
C GLN A 6 16.24 1.42 -23.13
N HIS A 7 16.94 0.31 -23.31
CA HIS A 7 16.33 -1.03 -23.26
C HIS A 7 15.91 -1.41 -21.83
N PHE A 8 16.64 -0.91 -20.83
CA PHE A 8 16.30 -1.09 -19.42
C PHE A 8 15.07 -0.27 -19.00
N ILE A 9 14.97 0.99 -19.45
CA ILE A 9 13.80 1.85 -19.23
C ILE A 9 12.53 1.22 -19.84
N CYS A 10 12.64 0.66 -21.05
CA CYS A 10 11.49 0.08 -21.75
C CYS A 10 10.96 -1.19 -21.08
N ILE A 11 11.85 -2.09 -20.63
CA ILE A 11 11.47 -3.31 -19.91
C ILE A 11 10.84 -2.96 -18.55
N ASN A 12 11.44 -2.02 -17.82
CA ASN A 12 10.87 -1.55 -16.56
C ASN A 12 9.46 -1.01 -16.79
N HIS A 13 9.28 -0.14 -17.79
CA HIS A 13 7.95 0.40 -18.15
C HIS A 13 6.88 -0.67 -18.36
N TYR A 14 7.22 -1.76 -19.03
CA TYR A 14 6.28 -2.83 -19.33
C TYR A 14 5.80 -3.57 -18.07
N TYR A 15 6.72 -3.99 -17.19
CA TYR A 15 6.35 -4.69 -15.95
C TYR A 15 5.60 -3.80 -14.97
N LEU A 16 5.93 -2.50 -14.94
CA LEU A 16 5.28 -1.50 -14.09
C LEU A 16 3.84 -1.21 -14.55
N TYR A 17 3.65 -1.11 -15.86
CA TYR A 17 2.33 -0.97 -16.43
C TYR A 17 1.45 -2.17 -16.07
N ILE A 18 1.97 -3.39 -16.21
CA ILE A 18 1.23 -4.60 -15.82
C ILE A 18 0.91 -4.60 -14.33
N SER A 19 1.87 -4.23 -13.46
CA SER A 19 1.64 -4.26 -12.00
C SER A 19 0.55 -3.27 -11.57
N SER A 20 0.45 -2.11 -12.22
CA SER A 20 -0.64 -1.17 -11.95
C SER A 20 -2.03 -1.74 -12.24
N HIS A 21 -2.16 -2.61 -13.24
CA HIS A 21 -3.46 -3.23 -13.58
C HIS A 21 -3.86 -4.31 -12.57
N TYR A 22 -2.92 -4.88 -11.81
CA TYR A 22 -3.29 -5.83 -10.75
C TYR A 22 -4.09 -5.18 -9.62
N PHE A 23 -4.06 -3.86 -9.45
CA PHE A 23 -4.97 -3.16 -8.53
C PHE A 23 -6.44 -3.18 -8.97
N LEU A 24 -6.74 -3.54 -10.23
CA LEU A 24 -8.12 -3.79 -10.66
C LEU A 24 -8.75 -4.98 -9.93
N ILE A 25 -7.96 -5.99 -9.55
CA ILE A 25 -8.46 -7.18 -8.86
C ILE A 25 -9.08 -6.80 -7.50
N PRO A 26 -8.35 -6.16 -6.56
CA PRO A 26 -8.94 -5.75 -5.29
C PRO A 26 -10.04 -4.69 -5.49
N LEU A 27 -9.98 -3.86 -6.54
CA LEU A 27 -11.05 -2.90 -6.86
C LEU A 27 -12.37 -3.60 -7.21
N PHE A 28 -12.34 -4.58 -8.11
CA PHE A 28 -13.53 -5.36 -8.47
C PHE A 28 -14.03 -6.20 -7.29
N LEU A 29 -13.12 -6.72 -6.46
CA LEU A 29 -13.51 -7.39 -5.22
C LEU A 29 -14.26 -6.44 -4.28
N CYS A 30 -13.82 -5.20 -4.10
CA CYS A 30 -14.56 -4.19 -3.32
C CYS A 30 -15.96 -3.92 -3.87
N ILE A 31 -16.10 -3.83 -5.20
CA ILE A 31 -17.42 -3.65 -5.83
C ILE A 31 -18.29 -4.88 -5.54
N TYR A 32 -17.75 -6.08 -5.72
CA TYR A 32 -18.45 -7.34 -5.48
C TYR A 32 -18.91 -7.50 -4.02
N THR A 33 -18.09 -7.09 -3.05
CA THR A 33 -18.43 -7.19 -1.61
C THR A 33 -19.11 -5.93 -1.06
N ASN A 34 -19.46 -4.95 -1.91
CA ASN A 34 -20.05 -3.67 -1.51
C ASN A 34 -19.20 -2.84 -0.51
N ARG A 35 -17.88 -3.00 -0.55
CA ARG A 35 -16.90 -2.27 0.28
C ARG A 35 -16.36 -1.04 -0.44
N TYR A 36 -17.26 -0.09 -0.72
CA TYR A 36 -16.95 1.13 -1.47
C TYR A 36 -16.00 2.08 -0.74
N ASP A 37 -15.97 2.02 0.60
CA ASP A 37 -15.01 2.74 1.43
C ASP A 37 -13.58 2.36 1.05
N LEU A 38 -13.28 1.05 1.05
CA LEU A 38 -11.99 0.50 0.64
C LEU A 38 -11.78 0.63 -0.87
N GLY A 39 -12.83 0.47 -1.66
CA GLY A 39 -12.80 0.61 -3.12
C GLY A 39 -12.31 1.98 -3.58
N PHE A 40 -12.68 3.05 -2.88
CA PHE A 40 -12.20 4.40 -3.18
C PHE A 40 -10.68 4.54 -2.98
N TRP A 41 -10.13 3.93 -1.92
CA TRP A 41 -8.69 3.91 -1.70
C TRP A 41 -7.97 3.12 -2.78
N ILE A 42 -8.45 1.92 -3.12
CA ILE A 42 -7.84 1.09 -4.18
C ILE A 42 -7.91 1.79 -5.53
N LEU A 43 -9.00 2.49 -5.83
CA LEU A 43 -9.12 3.30 -7.05
C LEU A 43 -8.11 4.45 -7.08
N SER A 44 -7.90 5.15 -5.95
CA SER A 44 -6.93 6.24 -5.90
C SER A 44 -5.51 5.73 -6.16
N ILE A 45 -5.15 4.57 -5.58
CA ILE A 45 -3.87 3.91 -5.81
C ILE A 45 -3.71 3.55 -7.29
N LEU A 46 -4.70 2.86 -7.87
CA LEU A 46 -4.73 2.50 -9.29
C LEU A 46 -4.49 3.71 -10.19
N VAL A 47 -5.21 4.82 -9.97
CA VAL A 47 -5.05 6.05 -10.76
C VAL A 47 -3.64 6.63 -10.59
N THR A 48 -3.13 6.71 -9.36
CA THR A 48 -1.79 7.25 -9.13
C THR A 48 -0.67 6.39 -9.71
N SER A 49 -0.82 5.08 -9.67
CA SER A 49 0.09 4.14 -10.33
C SER A 49 0.04 4.32 -11.85
N ILE A 50 -1.15 4.39 -12.46
CA ILE A 50 -1.31 4.66 -13.90
C ILE A 50 -0.67 6.02 -14.28
N LEU A 51 -0.89 7.07 -13.48
CA LEU A 51 -0.31 8.40 -13.72
C LEU A 51 1.22 8.40 -13.67
N ARG A 52 1.81 7.71 -12.69
CA ARG A 52 3.26 7.49 -12.59
C ARG A 52 3.80 6.84 -13.85
N TRP A 53 3.12 5.80 -14.36
CA TRP A 53 3.59 5.06 -15.53
C TRP A 53 3.36 5.76 -16.86
N GLY A 54 2.27 6.52 -16.98
CA GLY A 54 2.06 7.40 -18.13
C GLY A 54 3.08 8.54 -18.18
N ASN A 55 3.75 8.86 -17.06
CA ASN A 55 4.64 10.00 -16.93
C ASN A 55 5.85 9.67 -16.01
N PRO A 56 6.73 8.73 -16.40
CA PRO A 56 7.81 8.23 -15.53
C PRO A 56 8.83 9.27 -15.12
N THR A 57 9.00 10.34 -15.90
CA THR A 57 9.96 11.41 -15.64
C THR A 57 9.46 12.46 -14.65
N LYS A 58 8.16 12.46 -14.33
CA LYS A 58 7.58 13.42 -13.38
C LYS A 58 7.73 12.89 -11.96
N GLU A 59 8.70 13.45 -11.22
CA GLU A 59 9.00 13.09 -9.83
C GLU A 59 7.76 13.15 -8.92
N LEU A 60 6.88 14.14 -9.12
CA LEU A 60 5.64 14.28 -8.35
C LEU A 60 4.83 12.98 -8.30
N TYR A 61 4.65 12.30 -9.44
CA TYR A 61 3.87 11.08 -9.49
C TYR A 61 4.60 9.88 -8.88
N GLN A 62 5.94 9.86 -8.97
CA GLN A 62 6.74 8.86 -8.26
C GLN A 62 6.61 9.02 -6.74
N TYR A 63 6.59 10.25 -6.24
CA TYR A 63 6.39 10.55 -4.82
C TYR A 63 5.00 10.16 -4.33
N ILE A 64 3.96 10.49 -5.09
CA ILE A 64 2.57 10.15 -4.73
C ILE A 64 2.40 8.63 -4.65
N ASP A 65 2.83 7.88 -5.67
CA ASP A 65 2.72 6.43 -5.72
C ASP A 65 3.53 5.73 -4.61
N HIS A 66 4.77 6.16 -4.35
CA HIS A 66 5.58 5.62 -3.25
C HIS A 66 4.99 5.88 -1.86
N ASN A 67 4.45 7.07 -1.64
CA ASN A 67 3.84 7.40 -0.36
C ASN A 67 2.50 6.67 -0.19
N TRP A 68 1.80 6.37 -1.28
CA TRP A 68 0.57 5.58 -1.21
C TRP A 68 0.77 4.19 -0.64
N VAL A 69 1.78 3.46 -1.10
CA VAL A 69 2.09 2.11 -0.56
C VAL A 69 2.35 2.18 0.95
N LYS A 70 3.04 3.21 1.42
CA LYS A 70 3.27 3.43 2.86
C LYS A 70 1.99 3.76 3.61
N VAL A 71 1.11 4.58 3.05
CA VAL A 71 -0.17 4.93 3.66
C VAL A 71 -1.04 3.68 3.80
N ILE A 72 -1.10 2.82 2.77
CA ILE A 72 -1.80 1.53 2.84
C ILE A 72 -1.18 0.66 3.93
N PHE A 73 0.14 0.52 3.96
CA PHE A 73 0.80 -0.29 4.97
C PHE A 73 0.49 0.18 6.40
N MET A 74 0.62 1.49 6.66
CA MET A 74 0.28 2.08 7.96
C MET A 74 -1.19 1.89 8.30
N TYR A 75 -2.07 2.05 7.31
CA TYR A 75 -3.49 1.80 7.45
C TYR A 75 -3.77 0.34 7.83
N PHE A 76 -3.15 -0.63 7.15
CA PHE A 76 -3.26 -2.06 7.49
C PHE A 76 -2.79 -2.35 8.91
N LEU A 77 -1.65 -1.79 9.29
CA LEU A 77 -1.06 -2.00 10.61
C LEU A 77 -1.99 -1.52 11.72
N ILE A 78 -2.45 -0.26 11.64
CA ILE A 78 -3.34 0.34 12.65
C ILE A 78 -4.66 -0.43 12.74
N SER A 79 -5.21 -0.81 11.59
CA SER A 79 -6.44 -1.58 11.47
C SER A 79 -6.35 -2.92 12.18
N THR A 80 -5.27 -3.66 11.92
CA THR A 80 -5.02 -4.97 12.51
C THR A 80 -4.89 -4.86 14.03
N ILE A 81 -4.18 -3.83 14.52
CA ILE A 81 -4.02 -3.56 15.95
C ILE A 81 -5.38 -3.26 16.59
N ASP A 82 -6.18 -2.36 16.03
CA ASP A 82 -7.49 -2.00 16.59
C ASP A 82 -8.44 -3.20 16.64
N MET A 83 -8.44 -4.02 15.59
CA MET A 83 -9.25 -5.23 15.51
C MET A 83 -8.84 -6.30 16.52
N ALA A 84 -7.53 -6.49 16.69
CA ALA A 84 -6.97 -7.39 17.70
C ALA A 84 -7.33 -6.93 19.12
N MET A 85 -7.20 -5.63 19.40
CA MET A 85 -7.56 -5.04 20.70
C MET A 85 -9.05 -5.18 21.03
N LYS A 86 -9.92 -5.09 20.03
CA LYS A 86 -11.37 -5.25 20.20
C LYS A 86 -11.83 -6.70 20.18
N ASN A 87 -10.91 -7.67 20.01
CA ASN A 87 -11.19 -9.09 19.90
C ASN A 87 -12.27 -9.42 18.85
N LYS A 88 -12.29 -8.66 17.75
CA LYS A 88 -13.32 -8.76 16.69
C LYS A 88 -12.99 -9.79 15.60
N MET A 89 -11.87 -10.49 15.72
CA MET A 89 -11.41 -11.46 14.74
C MET A 89 -10.93 -12.74 15.38
N GLU A 90 -11.07 -13.82 14.63
CA GLU A 90 -10.38 -15.07 14.93
C GLU A 90 -8.86 -14.86 14.87
N MET A 91 -8.13 -15.50 15.79
CA MET A 91 -6.67 -15.42 15.84
C MET A 91 -6.01 -15.87 14.53
N THR A 92 -6.62 -16.78 13.79
CA THR A 92 -6.17 -17.25 12.47
C THR A 92 -6.09 -16.09 11.46
N ILE A 93 -7.10 -15.23 11.43
CA ILE A 93 -7.16 -14.06 10.56
C ILE A 93 -6.14 -13.01 11.00
N ILE A 94 -6.01 -12.78 12.31
CA ILE A 94 -5.00 -11.86 12.87
C ILE A 94 -3.58 -12.31 12.47
N VAL A 95 -3.26 -13.59 12.64
CA VAL A 95 -1.95 -14.17 12.27
C VAL A 95 -1.71 -14.05 10.77
N PHE A 96 -2.74 -14.30 9.94
CA PHE A 96 -2.64 -14.15 8.49
C PHE A 96 -2.30 -12.71 8.07
N ILE A 97 -3.02 -11.72 8.60
CA ILE A 97 -2.75 -10.30 8.28
C ILE A 97 -1.37 -9.89 8.79
N PHE A 98 -0.99 -10.33 10.00
CA PHE A 98 0.33 -10.05 10.54
C PHE A 98 1.44 -10.67 9.70
N GLY A 99 1.21 -11.86 9.14
CA GLY A 99 2.11 -12.50 8.18
C GLY A 99 2.27 -11.68 6.90
N ILE A 100 1.20 -11.10 6.36
CA ILE A 100 1.26 -10.20 5.20
C ILE A 100 2.08 -8.95 5.54
N LEU A 101 1.76 -8.29 6.66
CA LEU A 101 2.47 -7.09 7.13
C LEU A 101 3.96 -7.35 7.33
N LEU A 102 4.31 -8.46 7.98
CA LEU A 102 5.70 -8.87 8.20
C LEU A 102 6.40 -9.18 6.88
N SER A 103 5.72 -9.83 5.93
CA SER A 103 6.28 -10.12 4.61
C SER A 103 6.61 -8.82 3.85
N ILE A 104 5.68 -7.85 3.84
CA ILE A 104 5.91 -6.53 3.23
C ILE A 104 7.12 -5.84 3.90
N LEU A 105 7.19 -5.85 5.23
CA LEU A 105 8.29 -5.25 5.98
C LEU A 105 9.64 -5.91 5.67
N ILE A 106 9.71 -7.24 5.64
CA ILE A 106 10.93 -7.99 5.33
C ILE A 106 11.39 -7.67 3.90
N ILE A 107 10.48 -7.68 2.93
CA ILE A 107 10.82 -7.35 1.53
C ILE A 107 11.32 -5.92 1.43
N TRP A 108 10.72 -4.99 2.17
CA TRP A 108 11.14 -3.59 2.16
C TRP A 108 12.51 -3.38 2.81
N LEU A 109 12.80 -4.06 3.92
CA LEU A 109 14.14 -4.07 4.52
C LEU A 109 15.18 -4.70 3.60
N PHE A 110 14.80 -5.76 2.89
CA PHE A 110 15.66 -6.40 1.90
C PHE A 110 15.91 -5.50 0.68
N GLU A 111 14.88 -4.80 0.18
CA GLU A 111 14.99 -3.77 -0.87
C GLU A 111 16.03 -2.71 -0.48
N TYR A 112 15.92 -2.21 0.75
CA TYR A 112 16.82 -1.19 1.28
C TYR A 112 18.26 -1.71 1.43
N ALA A 113 18.44 -2.95 1.93
CA ALA A 113 19.75 -3.57 2.03
C ALA A 113 20.41 -3.79 0.66
N VAL A 114 19.64 -4.20 -0.35
CA VAL A 114 20.12 -4.35 -1.73
C VAL A 114 20.45 -3.01 -2.36
N TYR A 115 19.64 -1.98 -2.10
CA TYR A 115 19.89 -0.62 -2.55
C TYR A 115 21.25 -0.08 -2.06
N ILE A 116 21.52 -0.21 -0.76
CA ILE A 116 22.79 0.23 -0.16
C ILE A 116 23.99 -0.53 -0.74
N ARG A 117 23.89 -1.87 -0.85
CA ARG A 117 25.05 -2.71 -1.14
C ARG A 117 25.43 -2.73 -2.61
N TYR A 118 24.47 -2.67 -3.51
CA TYR A 118 24.72 -2.99 -4.92
C TYR A 118 24.58 -1.81 -5.87
N HIS A 119 23.91 -0.70 -5.49
CA HIS A 119 23.57 0.44 -6.37
C HIS A 119 23.01 0.06 -7.76
N HIS A 120 22.70 -1.22 -7.99
CA HIS A 120 22.34 -1.77 -9.28
C HIS A 120 20.83 -1.64 -9.47
N GLU A 121 20.46 -0.75 -10.39
CA GLU A 121 19.08 -0.37 -10.67
C GLU A 121 18.15 -1.57 -10.95
N ARG A 122 18.66 -2.68 -11.50
CA ARG A 122 17.86 -3.85 -11.90
C ARG A 122 17.33 -4.69 -10.74
N ASN A 123 18.19 -5.08 -9.80
CA ASN A 123 17.76 -5.97 -8.71
C ASN A 123 16.86 -5.23 -7.74
N TRP A 124 17.19 -3.97 -7.45
CA TRP A 124 16.35 -3.09 -6.65
C TRP A 124 14.94 -2.98 -7.23
N PHE A 125 14.84 -2.76 -8.54
CA PHE A 125 13.56 -2.63 -9.23
C PHE A 125 12.67 -3.89 -9.14
N ILE A 126 13.25 -5.08 -9.30
CA ILE A 126 12.50 -6.35 -9.18
C ILE A 126 11.96 -6.51 -7.75
N ILE A 127 12.78 -6.21 -6.75
CA ILE A 127 12.37 -6.29 -5.35
C ILE A 127 11.28 -5.25 -5.05
N HIS A 128 11.40 -4.04 -5.58
CA HIS A 128 10.38 -3.01 -5.48
C HIS A 128 9.03 -3.48 -6.06
N MET A 129 9.04 -4.19 -7.19
CA MET A 129 7.83 -4.79 -7.76
C MET A 129 7.20 -5.86 -6.89
N LEU A 130 8.01 -6.61 -6.12
CA LEU A 130 7.46 -7.53 -5.12
C LEU A 130 6.72 -6.77 -4.01
N VAL A 131 7.21 -5.61 -3.55
CA VAL A 131 6.50 -4.80 -2.55
C VAL A 131 5.10 -4.42 -3.03
N HIS A 132 4.97 -3.95 -4.27
CA HIS A 132 3.66 -3.64 -4.87
C HIS A 132 2.75 -4.88 -4.96
N PHE A 133 3.30 -6.02 -5.37
CA PHE A 133 2.54 -7.27 -5.46
C PHE A 133 2.00 -7.72 -4.11
N TYR A 134 2.81 -7.67 -3.05
CA TYR A 134 2.35 -8.01 -1.70
C TYR A 134 1.36 -6.98 -1.13
N ALA A 135 1.47 -5.70 -1.51
CA ALA A 135 0.46 -4.70 -1.17
C ALA A 135 -0.90 -5.01 -1.82
N ILE A 136 -0.92 -5.51 -3.05
CA ILE A 136 -2.16 -5.97 -3.72
C ILE A 136 -2.77 -7.16 -2.99
N ILE A 137 -1.96 -8.17 -2.62
CA ILE A 137 -2.43 -9.31 -1.82
C ILE A 137 -3.02 -8.83 -0.48
N GLY A 138 -2.35 -7.88 0.18
CA GLY A 138 -2.88 -7.22 1.36
C GLY A 138 -4.26 -6.63 1.09
N CYS A 139 -4.39 -5.79 0.04
CA CYS A 139 -5.66 -5.16 -0.33
C CYS A 139 -6.78 -6.18 -0.50
N MET A 140 -6.50 -7.30 -1.17
CA MET A 140 -7.46 -8.40 -1.32
C MET A 140 -7.88 -8.98 0.03
N GLY A 141 -6.93 -9.21 0.94
CA GLY A 141 -7.22 -9.69 2.31
C GLY A 141 -8.18 -8.78 3.07
N LEU A 142 -8.02 -7.45 2.95
CA LEU A 142 -8.93 -6.50 3.60
C LEU A 142 -10.35 -6.51 3.06
N VAL A 143 -10.54 -6.83 1.79
CA VAL A 143 -11.89 -6.91 1.21
C VAL A 143 -12.74 -7.93 1.97
N PHE A 144 -12.12 -9.02 2.45
CA PHE A 144 -12.79 -10.09 3.18
C PHE A 144 -12.94 -9.81 4.68
N ILE A 145 -12.39 -8.71 5.18
CA ILE A 145 -12.42 -8.35 6.60
C ILE A 145 -13.53 -7.33 6.81
N ASP A 146 -14.62 -7.73 7.46
CA ASP A 146 -15.75 -6.85 7.78
C ASP A 146 -15.42 -5.88 8.91
N TYR A 147 -14.80 -4.76 8.53
CA TYR A 147 -14.41 -3.71 9.45
C TYR A 147 -14.69 -2.34 8.84
N ASP A 148 -15.57 -1.57 9.49
CA ASP A 148 -15.90 -0.21 9.08
C ASP A 148 -14.81 0.77 9.55
N PHE A 149 -13.93 1.12 8.62
CA PHE A 149 -12.79 2.00 8.85
C PHE A 149 -13.16 3.47 9.07
N THR A 150 -14.34 3.89 8.63
CA THR A 150 -14.77 5.28 8.84
C THR A 150 -14.92 5.60 10.32
N THR A 151 -15.19 4.58 11.14
CA THR A 151 -15.28 4.73 12.60
C THR A 151 -13.94 5.11 13.24
N LEU A 152 -12.83 4.51 12.80
CA LEU A 152 -11.49 4.82 13.30
C LEU A 152 -11.09 6.27 12.96
N ILE A 153 -11.26 6.67 11.70
CA ILE A 153 -10.95 8.05 11.26
C ILE A 153 -11.79 9.07 12.03
N ARG A 154 -13.10 8.81 12.20
CA ARG A 154 -14.00 9.66 12.99
C ARG A 154 -13.57 9.76 14.45
N SER A 155 -13.11 8.67 15.05
CA SER A 155 -12.60 8.70 16.43
C SER A 155 -11.33 9.53 16.57
N GLY A 156 -10.40 9.41 15.61
CA GLY A 156 -9.18 10.23 15.57
C GLY A 156 -9.49 11.73 15.45
N ILE A 157 -10.33 12.12 14.50
CA ILE A 157 -10.74 13.53 14.32
C ILE A 157 -11.39 14.08 15.59
N ARG A 158 -12.25 13.28 16.25
CA ARG A 158 -12.92 13.70 17.48
C ARG A 158 -11.93 13.90 18.62
N PHE A 159 -10.97 12.99 18.77
CA PHE A 159 -9.90 13.10 19.76
C PHE A 159 -9.04 14.35 19.52
N THR A 160 -8.59 14.58 18.29
CA THR A 160 -7.78 15.77 17.94
C THR A 160 -8.56 17.05 18.23
N ARG A 161 -9.84 17.11 17.85
CA ARG A 161 -10.71 18.26 18.15
C ARG A 161 -10.82 18.50 19.65
N GLN A 162 -11.00 17.46 20.45
CA GLN A 162 -11.12 17.57 21.90
C GLN A 162 -9.79 18.04 22.55
N TYR A 163 -8.66 17.52 22.07
CA TYR A 163 -7.34 17.96 22.51
C TYR A 163 -7.13 19.46 22.25
N PHE A 164 -7.38 19.94 21.03
CA PHE A 164 -7.25 21.36 20.71
C PHE A 164 -8.21 22.24 21.53
N GLN A 165 -9.44 21.78 21.75
CA GLN A 165 -10.39 22.50 22.61
C GLN A 165 -9.91 22.61 24.06
N ASN A 166 -9.23 21.59 24.58
CA ASN A 166 -8.66 21.62 25.93
C ASN A 166 -7.43 22.53 26.02
N VAL A 167 -6.58 22.56 24.99
CA VAL A 167 -5.42 23.47 24.93
C VAL A 167 -5.82 24.94 24.80
N ILE A 168 -6.91 25.25 24.09
CA ILE A 168 -7.40 26.64 23.95
C ILE A 168 -8.09 27.14 25.23
N ARG A 169 -8.63 26.22 26.05
CA ARG A 169 -9.40 26.56 27.25
C ARG A 169 -8.59 26.55 28.56
N GLY A 170 -7.37 26.03 28.54
CA GLY A 170 -6.44 26.02 29.68
C GLY A 170 -5.36 27.07 29.52
#